data_AF-A0A9Q4A1P9-F1
#
_entry.id   AF-A0A9Q4A1P9-F1
#
_cell.length_a   1.000
_cell.length_b   1.000
_cell.length_c   1.000
_cell.angle_alpha   90.00
_cell.angle_beta   90.00
_cell.angle_gamma   90.00
#
_symmetry.space_group_name_H-M   'P 1'
#
loop_
_entity.id
_entity.type
_entity.pdbx_description
1 polymer ?
#
loop_
_entity_poly.entity_id
_entity_poly.type
_entity_poly.pdbx_seq_one_letter_code
_entity_poly.pdbx_strand_id
1 'polypeptide(L)'
;MLARQDDASFVQYAFRLGDTEIAVNPLIGKTLRLEFLGAIHCSHCGRKTKSSYSQGYCYPCMLKLAQCDLCIMSPERCHHDQGTCRDPAWGEQFCMTDHIVYLANSSGVKVGIT
;
A
#
# COMPACT_ATOMS: atom_id res chain seq x y z
N MET A 1 7.90 -0.22 7.17
CA MET A 1 8.48 -0.81 8.40
C MET A 1 9.24 -2.05 7.96
N LEU A 2 10.49 -2.23 8.39
CA LEU A 2 11.25 -3.45 8.13
C LEU A 2 11.32 -4.26 9.42
N ALA A 3 11.19 -5.58 9.30
CA ALA A 3 11.41 -6.53 10.37
C ALA A 3 12.56 -7.45 9.97
N ARG A 4 13.59 -7.55 10.81
CA ARG A 4 14.72 -8.47 10.65
C ARG A 4 14.81 -9.34 11.91
N GLN A 5 15.18 -10.60 11.76
CA GLN A 5 15.39 -11.50 12.90
C GLN A 5 16.89 -11.56 13.21
N ASP A 6 17.27 -11.26 14.45
CA ASP A 6 18.65 -11.45 14.91
C ASP A 6 18.84 -12.88 15.47
N ASP A 7 20.11 -13.30 15.58
CA ASP A 7 20.53 -14.58 16.19
C ASP A 7 20.02 -14.77 17.64
N ALA A 8 19.67 -13.69 18.32
CA ALA A 8 19.16 -13.68 19.69
C ALA A 8 17.63 -13.85 19.80
N SER A 9 16.95 -14.35 18.77
CA SER A 9 15.49 -14.62 18.71
C SER A 9 14.53 -13.43 18.92
N PHE A 10 15.05 -12.20 18.96
CA PHE A 10 14.25 -10.97 18.96
C PHE A 10 14.08 -10.40 17.55
N VAL A 11 12.88 -9.91 17.25
CA VAL A 11 12.58 -9.20 15.99
C VAL A 11 13.02 -7.75 16.11
N GLN A 12 13.88 -7.29 15.21
CA GLN A 12 14.32 -5.90 15.09
C GLN A 12 13.43 -5.16 14.09
N TYR A 13 12.83 -4.07 14.56
CA TYR A 13 11.98 -3.20 13.76
C TYR A 13 12.68 -1.89 13.40
N ALA A 14 12.52 -1.45 12.16
CA ALA A 14 13.01 -0.14 11.69
C ALA A 14 11.91 0.67 10.97
N PHE A 15 11.83 1.96 11.29
CA PHE A 15 11.11 2.93 10.47
C PHE A 15 12.01 3.31 9.28
N ARG A 16 11.42 3.33 8.08
CA ARG A 16 12.07 3.89 6.88
C ARG A 16 11.51 5.28 6.64
N LEU A 17 12.34 6.31 6.79
CA LEU A 17 11.99 7.71 6.55
C LEU A 17 12.83 8.21 5.38
N GLY A 18 12.34 7.99 4.16
CA GLY A 18 13.14 8.15 2.95
C GLY A 18 14.30 7.15 2.94
N ASP A 19 15.51 7.67 2.82
CA ASP A 19 16.75 6.86 2.78
C ASP A 19 17.30 6.52 4.17
N THR A 20 16.68 7.04 5.23
CA THR A 20 17.12 6.80 6.61
C THR A 20 16.33 5.68 7.26
N GLU A 21 17.03 4.74 7.90
CA GLU A 21 16.45 3.74 8.80
C GLU A 21 16.62 4.17 10.27
N ILE A 22 15.53 4.16 11.04
CA ILE A 22 15.54 4.43 12.48
C ILE A 22 15.12 3.16 13.23
N ALA A 23 15.99 2.66 14.11
CA ALA A 23 15.69 1.51 14.97
C ALA A 23 14.53 1.83 15.93
N VAL A 24 13.50 1.00 15.91
CA VAL A 24 12.25 1.21 16.67
C VAL A 24 12.31 0.52 18.03
N ASN A 25 12.98 -0.62 18.14
CA ASN A 25 13.08 -1.37 19.40
C ASN A 25 13.57 -0.50 20.59
N PRO A 26 14.60 0.36 20.43
CA PRO A 26 15.05 1.25 21.52
C PRO A 26 14.08 2.40 21.86
N LEU A 27 13.01 2.57 21.08
CA LEU A 27 11.97 3.58 21.28
C LEU A 27 10.76 3.05 22.06
N ILE A 28 10.70 1.74 22.33
CA ILE A 28 9.62 1.13 23.12
C ILE A 28 9.57 1.78 24.50
N GLY A 29 8.37 2.16 24.94
CA GLY A 29 8.14 2.84 26.22
C GLY A 29 8.45 4.33 26.21
N LYS A 30 8.91 4.90 25.08
CA LYS A 30 9.14 6.35 24.93
C LYS A 30 7.97 7.03 24.23
N THR A 31 7.74 8.30 24.57
CA THR A 31 6.78 9.14 23.84
C THR A 31 7.39 9.59 22.52
N LEU A 32 6.72 9.29 21.41
CA LEU A 32 7.09 9.72 20.07
C LEU A 32 6.14 10.81 19.59
N ARG A 33 6.68 11.82 18.92
CA ARG A 33 5.89 12.86 18.24
C ARG A 33 6.21 12.82 16.75
N LEU A 34 5.17 12.70 15.94
CA LEU A 34 5.23 12.87 14.50
C LEU A 34 4.62 14.22 14.15
N GLU A 35 5.31 15.00 13.32
CA GLU A 35 4.84 16.32 12.90
C GLU A 35 4.81 16.41 11.37
N PHE A 36 3.68 16.88 10.84
CA PHE A 36 3.53 17.08 9.42
C PHE A 36 4.09 18.44 9.00
N LEU A 37 5.18 18.44 8.24
CA LEU A 37 5.91 19.65 7.82
C LEU A 37 5.28 20.39 6.62
N GLY A 38 4.02 20.10 6.26
CA GLY A 38 3.32 20.81 5.19
C GLY A 38 3.76 20.43 3.76
N ALA A 39 4.42 19.30 3.58
CA ALA A 39 4.84 18.81 2.26
C ALA A 39 4.32 17.40 2.01
N ILE A 40 3.54 17.25 0.93
CA ILE A 40 3.10 15.95 0.42
C ILE A 40 3.86 15.71 -0.88
N HIS A 41 4.45 14.53 -1.02
CA HIS A 41 5.16 14.13 -2.23
C HIS A 41 4.43 12.94 -2.86
N CYS A 42 4.29 12.96 -4.18
CA CYS A 42 3.69 11.87 -4.93
C CYS A 42 4.53 10.59 -4.78
N SER A 43 3.92 9.47 -4.39
CA SER A 43 4.61 8.18 -4.24
C SER A 43 5.20 7.64 -5.56
N HIS A 44 4.65 8.03 -6.71
CA HIS A 44 5.17 7.60 -8.03
C HIS A 44 6.30 8.50 -8.53
N CYS A 45 6.07 9.83 -8.56
CA CYS A 45 6.98 10.75 -9.25
C CYS A 45 7.73 11.72 -8.32
N GLY A 46 7.52 11.64 -7.00
CA GLY A 46 8.16 12.51 -6.02
C GLY A 46 7.71 13.97 -6.03
N ARG A 47 6.85 14.38 -6.98
CA ARG A 47 6.40 15.79 -7.09
C ARG A 47 5.70 16.24 -5.82
N LYS A 48 6.10 17.42 -5.30
CA LYS A 48 5.37 18.12 -4.23
C LYS A 48 3.96 18.50 -4.68
N THR A 49 2.96 18.16 -3.89
CA THR A 49 1.54 18.44 -4.15
C THR A 49 0.89 19.05 -2.92
N LYS A 50 -0.20 19.80 -3.13
CA LYS A 50 -1.02 20.36 -2.04
C LYS A 50 -1.94 19.30 -1.41
N SER A 51 -2.27 18.26 -2.16
CA SER A 51 -3.19 17.20 -1.75
C SER A 51 -2.72 15.85 -2.27
N SER A 52 -3.07 14.79 -1.55
CA SER A 52 -2.83 13.40 -1.93
C SER A 52 -4.09 12.81 -2.57
N TYR A 53 -3.92 12.03 -3.63
CA TYR A 53 -4.98 11.32 -4.34
C TYR A 53 -4.65 9.82 -4.40
N SER A 54 -5.67 8.97 -4.46
CA SER A 54 -5.56 7.51 -4.69
C SER A 54 -4.36 6.83 -4.00
N GLN A 55 -4.25 6.93 -2.66
CA GLN A 55 -3.17 6.32 -1.87
C GLN A 55 -1.77 6.95 -2.03
N GLY A 56 -1.65 8.25 -2.30
CA GLY A 56 -0.35 8.95 -2.24
C GLY A 56 0.12 9.62 -3.52
N TYR A 57 -0.71 9.71 -4.55
CA TYR A 57 -0.33 10.28 -5.84
C TYR A 57 -0.70 11.76 -5.98
N CYS A 58 0.00 12.47 -6.86
CA CYS A 58 -0.44 13.78 -7.34
C CYS A 58 -1.54 13.61 -8.40
N TYR A 59 -2.34 14.67 -8.62
CA TYR A 59 -3.46 14.64 -9.56
C TYR A 59 -3.10 14.13 -10.97
N PRO A 60 -1.99 14.57 -11.62
CA PRO A 60 -1.60 14.04 -12.92
C PRO A 60 -1.29 12.53 -12.93
N CYS A 61 -0.69 12.02 -11.86
CA CYS A 61 -0.41 10.59 -11.74
C CYS A 61 -1.70 9.80 -11.52
N MET A 62 -2.61 10.31 -10.68
CA MET A 62 -3.92 9.70 -10.44
C MET A 62 -4.75 9.53 -11.72
N LEU A 63 -4.67 10.48 -12.65
CA LEU A 63 -5.35 10.39 -13.93
C LEU A 63 -4.71 9.40 -14.93
N LYS A 64 -3.42 9.11 -14.79
CA LYS A 64 -2.64 8.35 -15.79
C LYS A 64 -2.36 6.91 -15.39
N LEU A 65 -2.16 6.68 -14.10
CA LEU A 65 -1.69 5.41 -13.55
C LEU A 65 -2.85 4.42 -13.41
N ALA A 66 -2.65 3.18 -13.87
CA ALA A 66 -3.60 2.08 -13.68
C ALA A 66 -3.77 1.71 -12.20
N GLN A 67 -2.73 1.94 -11.38
CA GLN A 67 -2.79 1.75 -9.91
C GLN A 67 -3.85 2.63 -9.23
N CYS A 68 -4.35 3.66 -9.92
CA CYS A 68 -5.35 4.59 -9.42
C CYS A 68 -6.75 4.32 -9.98
N ASP A 69 -6.92 3.26 -10.80
CA ASP A 69 -8.21 2.92 -11.37
C ASP A 69 -9.18 2.40 -10.31
N LEU A 70 -10.46 2.69 -10.52
CA LEU A 70 -11.51 2.36 -9.57
C LEU A 70 -11.67 0.84 -9.38
N CYS A 71 -11.31 0.07 -10.41
CA CYS A 71 -11.39 -1.39 -10.39
C CYS A 71 -10.56 -2.04 -9.27
N ILE A 72 -9.59 -1.32 -8.68
CA ILE A 72 -8.81 -1.82 -7.56
C ILE A 72 -9.59 -1.89 -6.26
N MET A 73 -10.51 -0.96 -6.05
CA MET A 73 -11.40 -0.99 -4.88
C MET A 73 -12.71 -1.71 -5.18
N SER A 74 -13.03 -1.87 -6.46
CA SER A 74 -14.28 -2.43 -6.98
C SER A 74 -13.98 -3.35 -8.16
N PRO A 75 -13.51 -4.60 -7.93
CA PRO A 75 -13.12 -5.53 -8.99
C PRO A 75 -14.20 -5.74 -10.05
N GLU A 76 -15.47 -5.64 -9.68
CA GLU A 76 -16.62 -5.74 -10.57
C GLU A 76 -16.70 -4.61 -11.63
N ARG A 77 -15.94 -3.53 -11.44
CA ARG A 77 -15.80 -2.40 -12.37
C ARG A 77 -14.56 -2.52 -13.25
N CYS A 78 -13.89 -3.67 -13.27
CA CYS A 78 -12.74 -3.88 -14.13
C CYS A 78 -13.15 -3.74 -15.60
N HIS A 79 -12.33 -3.00 -16.35
CA HIS A 79 -12.56 -2.64 -17.75
C HIS A 79 -11.44 -3.19 -18.66
N HIS A 80 -10.66 -4.16 -18.14
CA HIS A 80 -9.58 -4.81 -18.87
C HIS A 80 -10.09 -5.51 -20.13
N ASP A 81 -11.17 -6.29 -20.02
CA ASP A 81 -11.78 -7.00 -21.15
C ASP A 81 -12.35 -6.08 -22.23
N GLN A 82 -12.56 -4.81 -21.89
CA GLN A 82 -13.00 -3.77 -22.82
C GLN A 82 -11.83 -3.16 -23.60
N GLY A 83 -10.59 -3.56 -23.31
CA GLY A 83 -9.37 -3.04 -23.95
C GLY A 83 -9.03 -1.60 -23.56
N THR A 84 -9.64 -1.05 -22.51
CA THR A 84 -9.46 0.35 -22.08
C THR A 84 -8.60 0.51 -20.83
N CYS A 85 -8.00 -0.58 -20.34
CA CYS A 85 -7.06 -0.52 -19.23
C CYS A 85 -5.90 0.44 -19.57
N ARG A 86 -5.53 1.30 -18.62
CA ARG A 86 -4.45 2.29 -18.84
C ARG A 86 -3.08 1.62 -19.00
N ASP A 87 -2.92 0.45 -18.40
CA ASP A 87 -1.73 -0.40 -18.49
C ASP A 87 -2.19 -1.87 -18.43
N PRO A 88 -2.37 -2.54 -19.60
CA PRO A 88 -2.84 -3.92 -19.64
C PRO A 88 -1.93 -4.91 -18.90
N ALA A 89 -0.60 -4.75 -19.02
CA ALA A 89 0.34 -5.64 -18.35
C ALA A 89 0.24 -5.51 -16.82
N TRP A 90 -0.02 -4.31 -16.33
CA TRP A 90 -0.34 -4.10 -14.91
C TRP A 90 -1.70 -4.73 -14.53
N GLY A 91 -2.72 -4.58 -15.37
CA GLY A 91 -4.04 -5.18 -15.14
C GLY A 91 -3.99 -6.71 -15.00
N GLU A 92 -3.24 -7.39 -15.87
CA GLU A 92 -3.02 -8.84 -15.79
C GLU A 92 -2.37 -9.25 -14.46
N GLN A 93 -1.42 -8.47 -13.96
CA GLN A 93 -0.70 -8.79 -12.73
C GLN A 93 -1.49 -8.51 -11.45
N PHE A 94 -2.36 -7.50 -11.44
CA PHE A 94 -3.01 -7.01 -10.21
C PHE A 94 -4.52 -7.24 -10.18
N CYS A 95 -5.22 -7.04 -11.30
CA CYS A 95 -6.67 -7.23 -11.36
C CYS A 95 -7.04 -8.71 -11.57
N MET A 96 -6.25 -9.43 -12.37
CA MET A 96 -6.53 -10.81 -12.78
C MET A 96 -5.84 -11.84 -11.90
N THR A 97 -5.81 -11.57 -10.59
CA THR A 97 -5.26 -12.48 -9.59
C THR A 97 -6.33 -13.46 -9.11
N ASP A 98 -5.92 -14.68 -8.78
CA ASP A 98 -6.82 -15.69 -8.23
C ASP A 98 -7.38 -15.23 -6.89
N HIS A 99 -8.69 -15.39 -6.71
CA HIS A 99 -9.35 -15.12 -5.45
C HIS A 99 -9.74 -16.44 -4.78
N ILE A 100 -9.27 -16.66 -3.56
CA ILE A 100 -9.50 -17.90 -2.81
C ILE A 100 -10.57 -17.65 -1.75
N VAL A 101 -11.68 -18.37 -1.85
CA VAL A 101 -12.74 -18.38 -0.84
C VAL A 101 -12.42 -19.41 0.24
N TYR A 102 -12.46 -19.00 1.51
CA TYR A 102 -12.17 -19.89 2.63
C TYR A 102 -13.14 -19.70 3.79
N LEU A 103 -13.23 -20.72 4.65
CA LEU A 103 -13.93 -20.65 5.91
C LEU A 103 -12.93 -20.37 7.04
N ALA A 104 -13.13 -19.27 7.76
CA ALA A 104 -12.39 -18.96 8.98
C ALA A 104 -13.21 -19.40 10.20
N ASN A 105 -12.59 -20.21 11.07
CA ASN A 105 -13.14 -20.52 12.39
C ASN A 105 -12.49 -19.59 13.43
N SER A 106 -13.19 -18.54 13.83
CA SER A 106 -12.75 -17.61 14.88
C SER A 106 -13.73 -17.67 16.06
N SER A 107 -14.48 -16.60 16.33
CA SER A 107 -15.61 -16.62 17.29
C SER A 107 -16.86 -17.32 16.74
N GLY A 108 -16.75 -17.95 15.56
CA GLY A 108 -17.80 -18.51 14.73
C GLY A 108 -17.28 -18.72 13.30
N VAL A 109 -18.08 -19.40 12.47
CA VAL A 109 -17.75 -19.62 11.04
C VAL A 109 -17.96 -18.32 10.25
N LYS A 110 -16.92 -17.89 9.55
CA LYS A 110 -16.94 -16.73 8.64
C LYS A 110 -16.45 -17.14 7.26
N VAL A 111 -17.02 -16.56 6.21
CA VAL A 111 -16.49 -16.69 4.85
C VAL A 111 -15.51 -15.55 4.60
N GLY A 112 -14.28 -15.88 4.22
CA GLY A 112 -13.24 -14.93 3.82
C GLY A 112 -12.90 -15.08 2.34
N ILE A 113 -12.32 -14.03 1.78
CA ILE A 113 -11.72 -14.00 0.44
C ILE A 113 -10.30 -13.44 0.57
N THR A 114 -9.35 -14.02 -0.17
CA THR A 114 -7.98 -13.49 -0.30
C THR A 114 -7.52 -13.57 -1.74
#